data_AF-A0A817F6J4-F1
#
_entry.id   AF-A0A817F6J4-F1
#
_cell.length_a   1.000
_cell.length_b   1.000
_cell.length_c   1.000
_cell.angle_alpha   90.00
_cell.angle_beta   90.00
_cell.angle_gamma   90.00
#
_symmetry.space_group_name_H-M   'P 1'
#
loop_
_entity.id
_entity.type
_entity.pdbx_description
1 polymer ?
#
loop_
_entity_poly.entity_id
_entity_poly.type
_entity_poly.pdbx_seq_one_letter_code
_entity_poly.pdbx_strand_id
1 'polypeptide(L)'
;MLIYFLLDKYCRESRVTIRVLSSSDKICEIKPQLKKYYPNQVADNNYSYRTKAIFAFQEIEDVDVVFFDIYAQEYDERCPAPNICRVYIYISYLDTVHFFRPKLYSQDVYHEILIDYLDYVKQHG
;
A
#
# COMPACT_ATOMS: atom_id res chain seq x y z
N MET A 1 -1.21 -2.83 15.49
CA MET A 1 -1.74 -2.88 16.89
C MET A 1 -2.79 -1.80 17.14
N LEU A 2 -2.71 -0.65 16.46
CA LEU A 2 -3.69 0.44 16.53
C LEU A 2 -5.02 0.12 15.81
N ILE A 3 -4.99 -0.57 14.66
CA ILE A 3 -6.21 -0.96 13.94
C ILE A 3 -7.14 -1.83 14.79
N TYR A 4 -6.61 -2.83 15.50
CA TYR A 4 -7.43 -3.67 16.41
C TYR A 4 -8.15 -2.85 17.49
N PHE A 5 -7.49 -1.80 18.02
CA PHE A 5 -8.07 -0.93 19.04
C PHE A 5 -9.18 -0.04 18.49
N LEU A 6 -9.06 0.45 17.25
CA LEU A 6 -10.10 1.26 16.60
C LEU A 6 -11.29 0.42 16.15
N LEU A 7 -11.06 -0.81 15.70
CA LEU A 7 -12.13 -1.76 15.40
C LEU A 7 -12.98 -2.09 16.62
N ASP A 8 -12.35 -2.31 17.77
CA ASP A 8 -13.04 -2.55 19.03
C ASP A 8 -13.78 -1.30 19.56
N LYS A 9 -13.22 -0.10 19.31
CA LYS A 9 -13.77 1.17 19.79
C LYS A 9 -14.91 1.75 18.94
N TYR A 10 -14.90 1.54 17.62
CA TYR A 10 -15.84 2.16 16.68
C TYR A 10 -16.78 1.17 15.97
N CYS A 11 -16.40 -0.11 15.86
CA CYS A 11 -17.17 -1.16 15.18
C CYS A 11 -17.44 -2.32 16.14
N ARG A 12 -18.29 -2.11 17.15
CA ARG A 12 -18.71 -3.19 18.08
C ARG A 12 -19.43 -4.35 17.40
N GLU A 13 -19.94 -4.16 16.18
CA GLU A 13 -20.80 -5.11 15.47
C GLU A 13 -20.22 -5.63 14.15
N SER A 14 -19.08 -5.12 13.68
CA SER A 14 -18.52 -5.54 12.37
C SER A 14 -17.01 -5.70 12.43
N ARG A 15 -16.55 -6.88 12.03
CA ARG A 15 -15.14 -7.23 11.98
C ARG A 15 -14.52 -6.64 10.72
N VAL A 16 -13.39 -5.96 10.86
CA VAL A 16 -12.57 -5.57 9.71
C VAL A 16 -11.34 -6.46 9.63
N THR A 17 -11.04 -6.91 8.42
CA THR A 17 -9.87 -7.73 8.13
C THR A 17 -9.10 -7.09 6.99
N ILE A 18 -7.78 -6.93 7.17
CA ILE A 18 -6.88 -6.45 6.12
C ILE A 18 -6.07 -7.64 5.63
N ARG A 19 -5.98 -7.81 4.31
CA ARG A 19 -5.24 -8.91 3.69
C ARG A 19 -4.41 -8.42 2.52
N VAL A 20 -3.20 -8.96 2.41
CA VAL A 20 -2.40 -8.86 1.19
C VAL A 20 -2.87 -9.96 0.26
N LEU A 21 -3.53 -9.60 -0.83
CA LEU A 21 -4.06 -10.57 -1.81
C LEU A 21 -3.03 -10.93 -2.88
N SER A 22 -2.11 -10.02 -3.18
CA SER A 22 -1.06 -10.26 -4.16
C SER A 22 0.25 -9.63 -3.70
N SER A 23 1.34 -10.35 -3.92
CA SER A 23 2.71 -9.89 -3.70
C SER A 23 3.56 -10.47 -4.83
N SER A 24 4.06 -9.63 -5.73
CA SER A 24 4.86 -10.09 -6.87
C SER A 24 6.05 -9.18 -7.12
N ASP A 25 7.18 -9.79 -7.49
CA ASP A 25 8.37 -9.06 -7.88
C ASP A 25 8.24 -8.62 -9.34
N LYS A 26 8.45 -7.34 -9.60
CA LYS A 26 8.33 -6.70 -10.90
C LYS A 26 9.56 -5.86 -11.20
N ILE A 27 9.73 -5.55 -12.47
CA ILE A 27 10.85 -4.79 -12.99
C ILE A 27 10.29 -3.56 -13.69
N CYS A 28 10.73 -2.39 -13.25
CA CYS A 28 10.40 -1.11 -13.87
C CYS A 28 11.44 -0.83 -14.95
N GLU A 29 11.02 -0.97 -16.21
CA GLU A 29 11.85 -0.67 -17.36
C GLU A 29 11.98 0.83 -17.58
N ILE A 30 13.21 1.28 -17.76
CA ILE A 30 13.52 2.69 -18.03
C ILE A 30 13.09 3.02 -19.46
N LYS A 31 12.24 4.04 -19.61
CA LYS A 31 11.82 4.50 -20.93
C LYS A 31 13.03 4.96 -21.76
N PRO A 32 13.12 4.60 -23.06
CA PRO A 32 14.29 4.89 -23.89
C PRO A 32 14.64 6.38 -23.98
N GLN A 33 13.63 7.25 -23.90
CA GLN A 33 13.80 8.70 -23.90
C GLN A 33 14.62 9.17 -22.70
N LEU A 34 14.36 8.63 -21.51
CA LEU A 34 15.08 9.01 -20.29
C LEU A 34 16.56 8.59 -20.38
N LYS A 35 16.82 7.40 -20.93
CA LYS A 35 18.17 6.90 -21.18
C LYS A 35 18.93 7.77 -22.20
N LYS A 36 18.23 8.33 -23.20
CA LYS A 36 18.82 9.24 -24.19
C LYS A 36 19.28 10.58 -23.57
N TYR A 37 18.52 11.15 -22.66
CA TYR A 37 18.84 12.46 -22.04
C TYR A 37 19.79 12.34 -20.84
N TYR A 38 19.80 11.21 -20.13
CA TYR A 38 20.58 11.01 -18.91
C TYR A 38 21.39 9.70 -18.91
N PRO A 39 22.28 9.48 -19.90
CA PRO A 39 22.99 8.21 -20.08
C PRO A 39 23.92 7.83 -18.91
N ASN A 40 24.43 8.81 -18.15
CA ASN A 40 25.38 8.60 -17.06
C ASN A 40 24.74 8.66 -15.65
N GLN A 41 23.44 8.98 -15.55
CA GLN A 41 22.74 9.15 -14.27
C GLN A 41 21.64 8.11 -14.04
N VAL A 42 21.25 7.41 -15.11
CA VAL A 42 20.22 6.39 -15.07
C VAL A 42 20.91 5.04 -15.13
N ALA A 43 20.57 4.14 -14.21
CA ALA A 43 21.17 2.82 -14.16
C ALA A 43 20.95 2.08 -15.50
N ASP A 44 21.98 1.38 -15.99
CA ASP A 44 21.82 0.49 -17.14
C ASP A 44 20.90 -0.70 -16.83
N ASN A 45 20.79 -1.04 -15.54
CA ASN A 45 19.93 -2.08 -15.02
C ASN A 45 18.55 -1.51 -14.65
N ASN A 46 17.50 -2.24 -15.00
CA ASN A 46 16.13 -1.91 -14.63
C ASN A 46 15.95 -1.90 -13.09
N TYR A 47 14.99 -1.12 -12.61
CA TYR A 47 14.69 -1.02 -11.18
C TYR A 47 13.74 -2.15 -10.76
N SER A 48 14.20 -3.07 -9.93
CA SER A 48 13.35 -4.13 -9.37
C SER A 48 12.54 -3.59 -8.19
N TYR A 49 11.26 -3.95 -8.13
CA TYR A 49 10.36 -3.57 -7.05
C TYR A 49 9.37 -4.69 -6.76
N ARG A 50 8.90 -4.76 -5.52
CA ARG A 50 7.82 -5.67 -5.13
C ARG A 50 6.51 -4.91 -5.15
N THR A 51 5.55 -5.39 -5.94
CA THR A 51 4.19 -4.85 -5.89
C THR A 51 3.35 -5.66 -4.90
N LYS A 52 2.61 -4.95 -4.05
CA LYS A 52 1.62 -5.54 -3.14
C LYS A 52 0.25 -4.97 -3.42
N ALA A 53 -0.75 -5.84 -3.42
CA ALA A 53 -2.16 -5.47 -3.46
C ALA A 53 -2.78 -5.80 -2.11
N ILE A 54 -3.20 -4.76 -1.38
CA ILE A 54 -3.68 -4.83 -0.01
C ILE A 54 -5.15 -4.42 -0.04
N PHE A 55 -6.01 -5.23 0.57
CA PHE A 55 -7.45 -5.00 0.60
C PHE A 55 -7.94 -5.04 2.04
N ALA A 56 -8.85 -4.13 2.39
CA ALA A 56 -9.56 -4.12 3.64
C ALA A 56 -11.03 -4.53 3.41
N PHE A 57 -11.45 -5.49 4.21
CA PHE A 57 -12.77 -6.11 4.20
C PHE A 57 -13.48 -5.75 5.50
N GLN A 58 -14.78 -5.48 5.41
CA GLN A 58 -15.66 -5.36 6.56
C GLN A 58 -16.76 -6.40 6.46
N GLU A 59 -16.98 -7.15 7.53
CA GLU A 59 -18.11 -8.07 7.67
C GLU A 59 -19.37 -7.27 7.97
N ILE A 60 -20.33 -7.27 7.03
CA ILE A 60 -21.62 -6.61 7.15
C ILE A 60 -22.69 -7.67 6.88
N GLU A 61 -23.54 -7.95 7.88
CA GLU A 61 -24.64 -8.92 7.73
C GLU A 61 -24.14 -10.29 7.20
N ASP A 62 -23.05 -10.80 7.78
CA ASP A 62 -22.35 -12.06 7.41
C ASP A 62 -21.75 -12.08 5.99
N VAL A 63 -21.62 -10.92 5.34
CA VAL A 63 -20.97 -10.77 4.03
C VAL A 63 -19.72 -9.90 4.13
N ASP A 64 -18.60 -10.41 3.59
CA ASP A 64 -17.35 -9.64 3.48
C ASP A 64 -17.45 -8.61 2.35
N VAL A 65 -17.48 -7.33 2.71
CA VAL A 65 -17.50 -6.21 1.78
C VAL A 65 -16.13 -5.54 1.74
N VAL A 66 -15.53 -5.46 0.55
CA VAL A 66 -14.32 -4.65 0.34
C VAL A 66 -14.70 -3.19 0.34
N PHE A 67 -14.01 -2.39 1.15
CA PHE A 67 -14.26 -0.95 1.24
C PHE A 67 -13.03 -0.09 0.95
N PHE A 68 -11.84 -0.69 0.88
CA PHE A 68 -10.58 0.04 0.70
C PHE A 68 -9.51 -0.87 0.11
N ASP A 69 -8.75 -0.36 -0.84
CA ASP A 69 -7.62 -1.06 -1.45
C ASP A 69 -6.42 -0.16 -1.75
N ILE A 70 -5.24 -0.73 -1.62
CA ILE A 70 -3.95 -0.10 -1.91
C ILE A 70 -3.15 -1.01 -2.82
N TYR A 71 -2.66 -0.44 -3.92
CA TYR A 71 -1.58 -1.02 -4.70
C TYR A 71 -0.29 -0.26 -4.41
N ALA A 72 0.63 -0.90 -3.71
CA ALA A 72 1.93 -0.35 -3.37
C ALA A 72 3.04 -0.97 -4.20
N GLN A 73 4.09 -0.20 -4.45
CA GLN A 73 5.37 -0.63 -4.98
C GLN A 73 6.44 -0.34 -3.94
N GLU A 74 7.08 -1.40 -3.44
CA GLU A 74 8.16 -1.35 -2.47
C GLU A 74 9.47 -1.56 -3.21
N TYR A 75 10.40 -0.61 -3.10
CA TYR A 75 11.73 -0.70 -3.68
C TYR A 75 12.73 -1.12 -2.59
N ASP A 76 13.45 -2.21 -2.84
CA ASP A 76 14.47 -2.75 -1.91
C ASP A 76 15.75 -1.90 -1.91
N GLU A 77 16.56 -2.04 -0.86
CA GLU A 77 17.89 -1.40 -0.74
C GLU A 77 18.88 -1.78 -1.86
N ARG A 78 18.60 -2.86 -2.60
CA ARG A 78 19.42 -3.33 -3.75
C ARG A 78 19.19 -2.51 -5.01
N CYS A 79 18.25 -1.57 -4.99
CA CYS A 79 17.91 -0.72 -6.12
C CYS A 79 19.01 0.34 -6.34
N PRO A 80 19.52 0.53 -7.59
CA PRO A 80 20.53 1.54 -7.87
C PRO A 80 19.99 2.97 -7.69
N ALA A 81 20.90 3.94 -7.56
CA ALA A 81 20.53 5.34 -7.34
C ALA A 81 19.67 5.85 -8.50
N PRO A 82 18.69 6.74 -8.26
CA PRO A 82 18.46 7.54 -7.04
C PRO A 82 17.57 6.89 -5.97
N ASN A 83 17.18 5.61 -6.12
CA ASN A 83 16.22 4.95 -5.22
C ASN A 83 16.90 4.27 -4.02
N ILE A 84 18.19 4.55 -3.78
CA ILE A 84 18.95 3.98 -2.65
C ILE A 84 18.80 4.87 -1.42
N CYS A 85 18.66 4.24 -0.26
CA CYS A 85 18.78 4.78 1.11
C CYS A 85 17.49 4.97 1.92
N ARG A 86 16.31 4.59 1.42
CA ARG A 86 15.07 4.38 2.20
C ARG A 86 14.26 3.34 1.44
N VAL A 87 13.56 2.40 2.09
CA VAL A 87 12.50 1.67 1.39
C VAL A 87 11.49 2.69 0.87
N TYR A 88 11.61 3.00 -0.43
CA TYR A 88 10.71 3.90 -1.11
C TYR A 88 9.43 3.12 -1.37
N ILE A 89 8.33 3.62 -0.81
CA ILE A 89 7.00 3.18 -1.21
C ILE A 89 6.42 4.17 -2.19
N TYR A 90 5.96 3.63 -3.30
CA TYR A 90 5.09 4.31 -4.21
C TYR A 90 3.69 3.69 -4.17
N ILE A 91 2.70 4.48 -3.76
CA ILE A 91 1.29 4.10 -3.85
C ILE A 91 0.87 4.32 -5.30
N SER A 92 0.70 3.23 -6.05
CA SER A 92 0.28 3.26 -7.45
C SER A 92 -1.19 3.61 -7.57
N TYR A 93 -2.02 2.98 -6.73
CA TYR A 93 -3.46 3.18 -6.69
C TYR A 93 -3.93 3.10 -5.25
N LEU A 94 -4.86 3.99 -4.93
CA LEU A 94 -5.59 4.05 -3.68
C LEU A 94 -7.05 4.25 -4.08
N ASP A 95 -7.90 3.28 -3.76
CA ASP A 95 -9.32 3.38 -4.03
C ASP A 95 -10.13 3.01 -2.77
N THR A 96 -11.30 3.64 -2.66
CA THR A 96 -12.18 3.52 -1.50
C THR A 96 -13.62 3.44 -1.97
N VAL A 97 -14.40 2.54 -1.40
CA VAL A 97 -15.83 2.42 -1.70
C VAL A 97 -16.64 2.80 -0.46
N HIS A 98 -17.64 3.67 -0.65
CA HIS A 98 -18.44 4.26 0.44
C HIS A 98 -19.50 3.32 1.05
N PHE A 99 -19.17 2.05 1.24
CA PHE A 99 -20.04 1.06 1.89
C PHE A 99 -19.69 0.79 3.36
N PHE A 100 -18.62 1.41 3.88
CA PHE A 100 -18.20 1.26 5.27
C PHE A 100 -19.30 1.70 6.25
N ARG A 101 -19.55 0.89 7.28
CA ARG A 101 -20.54 1.18 8.34
C ARG A 101 -19.88 1.17 9.72
N PRO A 102 -20.06 2.21 10.56
CA PRO A 102 -20.85 3.41 10.34
C PRO A 102 -20.14 4.41 9.40
N LYS A 103 -20.91 5.10 8.55
CA LYS A 103 -20.35 6.08 7.58
C LYS A 103 -19.55 7.21 8.24
N LEU A 104 -19.90 7.58 9.47
CA LEU A 104 -19.26 8.66 10.21
C LEU A 104 -17.76 8.45 10.42
N TYR A 105 -17.32 7.19 10.59
CA TYR A 105 -15.92 6.85 10.88
C TYR A 105 -15.15 6.39 9.65
N SER A 106 -15.79 6.37 8.47
CA SER A 106 -15.16 5.87 7.24
C SER A 106 -13.86 6.58 6.90
N GLN A 107 -13.85 7.92 6.96
CA GLN A 107 -12.65 8.71 6.68
C GLN A 107 -11.52 8.48 7.69
N ASP A 108 -11.86 8.44 8.98
CA ASP A 108 -10.87 8.20 10.05
C ASP A 108 -10.21 6.83 9.88
N VAL A 109 -11.00 5.81 9.57
CA VAL A 109 -10.49 4.45 9.33
C VAL A 109 -9.56 4.41 8.11
N TYR A 110 -9.88 5.12 7.02
CA TYR A 110 -9.01 5.15 5.84
C TYR A 110 -7.65 5.79 6.14
N HIS A 111 -7.65 6.92 6.86
CA HIS A 111 -6.41 7.58 7.26
C HIS A 111 -5.56 6.70 8.18
N GLU A 112 -6.19 6.02 9.13
CA GLU A 112 -5.49 5.15 10.08
C GLU A 112 -4.89 3.92 9.39
N ILE A 113 -5.60 3.30 8.43
CA ILE A 113 -5.03 2.20 7.62
C ILE A 113 -3.79 2.69 6.85
N LEU A 114 -3.84 3.88 6.29
CA LEU A 114 -2.71 4.46 5.56
C LEU A 114 -1.53 4.75 6.49
N ILE A 115 -1.79 5.33 7.67
CA ILE A 115 -0.74 5.62 8.67
C ILE A 115 -0.10 4.33 9.15
N ASP A 116 -0.89 3.31 9.52
CA ASP A 116 -0.36 2.02 9.99
C ASP A 116 0.45 1.32 8.88
N TYR A 117 0.05 1.46 7.61
CA TYR A 117 0.84 0.95 6.48
C TYR A 117 2.18 1.68 6.31
N LEU A 118 2.19 3.01 6.41
CA LEU A 118 3.41 3.80 6.33
C LEU A 118 4.36 3.50 7.50
N ASP A 119 3.82 3.34 8.71
CA ASP A 119 4.59 2.95 9.90
C ASP A 119 5.13 1.52 9.79
N TYR A 120 4.33 0.57 9.28
CA TYR A 120 4.76 -0.79 9.02
C TYR A 120 5.99 -0.80 8.11
N VAL A 121 5.95 0.00 7.04
CA VAL A 121 7.04 0.00 6.07
C VAL A 121 8.26 0.73 6.59
N LYS A 122 8.07 1.83 7.33
CA LYS A 122 9.16 2.50 8.02
C LYS A 122 9.91 1.57 9.00
N GLN A 123 9.24 0.57 9.58
CA GLN A 123 9.85 -0.40 10.49
C GLN A 123 10.50 -1.60 9.78
N HIS A 124 9.99 -1.97 8.60
CA HIS A 124 10.41 -3.17 7.86
C HIS A 124 11.25 -2.84 6.61
N GLY A 125 11.72 -1.61 6.51
CA GLY A 125 12.49 -1.09 5.39
C GLY A 125 13.49 -0.01 5.77
#